data_AF-A0A950AA69-F1
#
_entry.id   AF-A0A950AA69-F1
#
_cell.length_a   1.000
_cell.length_b   1.000
_cell.length_c   1.000
_cell.angle_alpha   90.00
_cell.angle_beta   90.00
_cell.angle_gamma   90.00
#
_symmetry.space_group_name_H-M   'P 1'
#
loop_
_entity.id
_entity.type
_entity.pdbx_description
1 polymer ?
#
loop_
_entity_poly.entity_id
_entity_poly.type
_entity_poly.pdbx_seq_one_letter_code
_entity_poly.pdbx_strand_id
1 'polypeptide(L)'
;VQQVLRRELLVPEMQAIHAKVARALEARAAASGSRAMELAHHYWEAHDLEKTRQYAELAGDAASNALAHAQAAMHYERAAEAGAALPRDERSRLYEKLAFSLLEAGMVERSLRAFALALDCLKDARDAERTGNLHLGMSRAERLFGDRTAALRHADAALALTASLTRSLVRYRAFVFKATLAANVGDLPVLLANLEEAQAFSGEPDLGRLSRVHALRAQASSIQGRFDEAKREIDTAIELSRESADGVTLSVNYNDAAIIHDEAGDLATALAMCERAIQAAQERLLTHAQAVACVNRGLYHLLLGDLSAARRSVESSIAAAELDDQPLLAGAACAVGCLIAVHQGDESFAASPFDEALVRQTISFGGGYALLASAALAEILARQGRMDEVPQLLSDAIAGVRAPSGDLWIILRPARFARPDDLVRLRALIAQWSTRQSSPRGAAYLAVLDSLADRARGQDGSARAHAAEAATTFSQIGYALFEAFALELAGRRRDAISAYRRVGAHGDVARLDRQSEPRGRRDRHAAELSGREREVARLVGAGKSNKVIARSLSISERTVENHLTSIFKKLGVSSRTELVANMTQAVMN
;
A
#
# COMPACT_ATOMS: atom_id res chain seq x y z
N VAL A 1 10.85 -45.14 -0.44
CA VAL A 1 10.89 -45.97 0.79
C VAL A 1 10.08 -45.36 1.93
N GLN A 2 10.33 -44.10 2.37
CA GLN A 2 9.53 -43.45 3.44
C GLN A 2 8.02 -43.34 3.17
N GLN A 3 7.58 -43.10 1.93
CA GLN A 3 6.15 -43.05 1.58
C GLN A 3 5.48 -44.43 1.52
N VAL A 4 6.25 -45.52 1.36
CA VAL A 4 5.73 -46.89 1.25
C VAL A 4 5.51 -47.48 2.65
N LEU A 5 6.42 -47.23 3.60
CA LEU A 5 6.30 -47.63 5.00
C LEU A 5 5.11 -46.98 5.75
N ARG A 6 4.71 -45.76 5.35
CA ARG A 6 3.58 -45.03 5.95
C ARG A 6 2.21 -45.71 5.76
N ARG A 7 2.09 -46.68 4.85
CA ARG A 7 0.82 -47.39 4.58
C ARG A 7 0.67 -48.72 5.32
N GLU A 8 1.73 -49.24 5.96
CA GLU A 8 1.74 -50.58 6.60
C GLU A 8 1.99 -50.56 8.11
N LEU A 9 2.49 -49.46 8.68
CA LEU A 9 2.78 -49.34 10.12
C LEU A 9 1.64 -48.67 10.89
N LEU A 10 1.35 -49.19 12.09
CA LEU A 10 0.38 -48.57 13.00
C LEU A 10 0.96 -47.28 13.60
N VAL A 11 0.08 -46.33 13.96
CA VAL A 11 0.48 -45.02 14.53
C VAL A 11 1.46 -45.15 15.71
N PRO A 12 1.28 -46.05 16.69
CA PRO A 12 2.23 -46.20 17.79
C PRO A 12 3.62 -46.70 17.36
N GLU A 13 3.70 -47.52 16.30
CA GLU A 13 4.96 -48.05 15.79
C GLU A 13 5.75 -46.95 15.07
N MET A 14 5.05 -46.11 14.30
CA MET A 14 5.63 -44.90 13.71
C MET A 14 6.15 -43.94 14.77
N GLN A 15 5.35 -43.66 15.81
CA GLN A 15 5.77 -42.82 16.93
C GLN A 15 7.04 -43.36 17.61
N ALA A 16 7.11 -44.66 17.87
CA ALA A 16 8.28 -45.30 18.47
C ALA A 16 9.54 -45.19 17.59
N ILE A 17 9.39 -45.29 16.26
CA ILE A 17 10.49 -45.07 15.30
C ILE A 17 10.97 -43.62 15.39
N HIS A 18 10.05 -42.65 15.32
CA HIS A 18 10.38 -41.24 15.42
C HIS A 18 11.09 -40.90 16.75
N ALA A 19 10.64 -41.46 17.87
CA ALA A 19 11.29 -41.31 19.17
C ALA A 19 12.73 -41.87 19.18
N LYS A 20 12.95 -43.07 18.59
CA LYS A 20 14.29 -43.66 18.49
C LYS A 20 15.24 -42.82 17.63
N VAL A 21 14.75 -42.34 16.48
CA VAL A 21 15.52 -41.46 15.61
C VAL A 21 15.87 -40.16 16.33
N ALA A 22 14.90 -39.53 17.01
CA ALA A 22 15.11 -38.30 17.76
C ALA A 22 16.22 -38.44 18.83
N ARG A 23 16.17 -39.50 19.65
CA ARG A 23 17.20 -39.77 20.68
C ARG A 23 18.58 -40.02 20.07
N ALA A 24 18.64 -40.74 18.94
CA ALA A 24 19.91 -40.99 18.25
C ALA A 24 20.50 -39.71 17.64
N LEU A 25 19.66 -38.81 17.14
CA LEU A 25 20.06 -37.49 16.65
C LEU A 25 20.54 -36.60 17.80
N GLU A 26 19.80 -36.57 18.91
CA GLU A 26 20.13 -35.77 20.11
C GLU A 26 21.45 -36.22 20.74
N ALA A 27 21.72 -37.53 20.79
CA ALA A 27 22.98 -38.05 21.32
C ALA A 27 24.21 -37.69 20.46
N ARG A 28 24.01 -37.40 19.16
CA ARG A 28 25.08 -37.06 18.20
C ARG A 28 25.27 -35.57 17.99
N ALA A 29 24.22 -34.79 18.20
CA ALA A 29 24.30 -33.34 18.20
C ALA A 29 24.75 -32.90 19.59
N ALA A 30 25.96 -32.35 19.73
CA ALA A 30 26.27 -31.55 20.91
C ALA A 30 25.18 -30.48 21.09
N ALA A 31 25.00 -29.97 22.31
CA ALA A 31 23.95 -29.02 22.72
C ALA A 31 23.85 -27.69 21.89
N SER A 32 24.54 -27.57 20.76
CA SER A 32 24.71 -26.42 19.88
C SER A 32 23.55 -26.15 18.91
N GLY A 33 22.40 -26.82 19.03
CA GLY A 33 21.22 -26.52 18.20
C GLY A 33 21.33 -26.86 16.70
N SER A 34 22.44 -27.44 16.24
CA SER A 34 22.74 -27.69 14.81
C SER A 34 21.73 -28.62 14.09
N ARG A 35 20.92 -29.37 14.85
CA ARG A 35 19.83 -30.23 14.35
C ARG A 35 18.47 -29.94 14.98
N ALA A 36 18.27 -28.74 15.53
CA ALA A 36 17.04 -28.38 16.23
C ALA A 36 15.78 -28.59 15.36
N MET A 37 15.85 -28.26 14.07
CA MET A 37 14.74 -28.47 13.13
C MET A 37 14.37 -29.96 12.96
N GLU A 38 15.36 -30.83 12.74
CA GLU A 38 15.16 -32.28 12.61
C GLU A 38 14.60 -32.88 13.91
N LEU A 39 15.18 -32.49 15.05
CA LEU A 39 14.75 -32.92 16.37
C LEU A 39 13.32 -32.49 16.67
N ALA A 40 12.95 -31.24 16.37
CA ALA A 40 11.60 -30.73 16.54
C ALA A 40 10.58 -31.53 15.72
N HIS A 41 10.91 -31.90 14.48
CA HIS A 41 10.05 -32.73 13.64
C HIS A 41 9.91 -34.15 14.21
N HIS A 42 11.01 -34.83 14.55
CA HIS A 42 10.92 -36.20 15.05
C HIS A 42 10.23 -36.29 16.41
N TYR A 43 10.47 -35.35 17.33
CA TYR A 43 9.76 -35.33 18.60
C TYR A 43 8.28 -35.00 18.44
N TRP A 44 7.90 -34.18 17.45
CA TRP A 44 6.49 -33.90 17.14
C TRP A 44 5.75 -35.15 16.68
N GLU A 45 6.32 -35.87 15.71
CA GLU A 45 5.74 -37.13 15.21
C GLU A 45 5.74 -38.23 16.28
N ALA A 46 6.62 -38.13 17.29
CA ALA A 46 6.65 -39.03 18.45
C ALA A 46 5.67 -38.61 19.57
N HIS A 47 5.00 -37.46 19.45
CA HIS A 47 4.14 -36.84 20.48
C HIS A 47 4.85 -36.54 21.81
N ASP A 48 6.16 -36.30 21.79
CA ASP A 48 6.90 -35.79 22.95
C ASP A 48 6.83 -34.25 22.95
N LEU A 49 5.75 -33.71 23.51
CA LEU A 49 5.44 -32.28 23.43
C LEU A 49 6.50 -31.40 24.13
N GLU A 50 7.09 -31.87 25.23
CA GLU A 50 8.11 -31.13 25.96
C GLU A 50 9.36 -30.94 25.08
N LYS A 51 9.85 -32.04 24.48
CA LYS A 51 10.99 -32.00 23.57
C LYS A 51 10.67 -31.30 22.27
N THR A 52 9.46 -31.45 21.73
CA THR A 52 9.05 -30.68 20.55
C THR A 52 9.12 -29.20 20.82
N ARG A 53 8.53 -28.72 21.93
CA ARG A 53 8.57 -27.30 22.30
C ARG A 53 10.01 -26.80 22.39
N GLN A 54 10.87 -27.50 23.12
CA GLN A 54 12.28 -27.13 23.30
C GLN A 54 13.01 -26.97 21.97
N TYR A 55 12.92 -27.98 21.09
CA TYR A 55 13.66 -27.95 19.83
C TYR A 55 13.02 -27.08 18.76
N ALA A 56 11.70 -26.93 18.78
CA ALA A 56 11.00 -26.01 17.89
C ALA A 56 11.35 -24.55 18.23
N GLU A 57 11.40 -24.20 19.52
CA GLU A 57 11.85 -22.87 19.94
C GLU A 57 13.30 -22.59 19.54
N LEU A 58 14.22 -23.55 19.75
CA LEU A 58 15.61 -23.43 19.31
C LEU A 58 15.75 -23.30 17.78
N ALA A 59 14.95 -24.04 17.02
CA ALA A 59 14.92 -23.93 15.56
C ALA A 59 14.38 -22.57 15.11
N GLY A 60 13.37 -22.04 15.81
CA GLY A 60 12.84 -20.70 15.59
C GLY A 60 13.87 -19.62 15.87
N ASP A 61 14.59 -19.72 16.99
CA ASP A 61 15.64 -18.77 17.37
C ASP A 61 16.78 -18.77 16.32
N ALA A 62 17.20 -19.96 15.86
CA ALA A 62 18.21 -20.11 14.81
C ALA A 62 17.75 -19.51 13.47
N ALA A 63 16.51 -19.78 13.06
CA ALA A 63 15.93 -19.21 11.83
C ALA A 63 15.78 -17.70 11.92
N SER A 64 15.36 -17.17 13.07
CA SER A 64 15.24 -15.72 13.32
C SER A 64 16.59 -15.02 13.24
N ASN A 65 17.65 -15.62 13.81
CA ASN A 65 19.01 -15.08 13.72
C ASN A 65 19.57 -15.10 12.28
N ALA A 66 19.08 -16.00 11.44
CA ALA A 66 19.38 -16.05 10.01
C ALA A 66 18.45 -15.16 9.15
N LEU A 67 17.60 -14.34 9.77
CA LEU A 67 16.59 -13.48 9.12
C LEU A 67 15.55 -14.27 8.28
N ALA A 68 15.43 -15.58 8.52
CA ALA A 68 14.42 -16.44 7.90
C ALA A 68 13.09 -16.36 8.68
N HIS A 69 12.51 -15.16 8.77
CA HIS A 69 11.38 -14.86 9.67
C HIS A 69 10.14 -15.72 9.44
N ALA A 70 9.81 -16.07 8.19
CA ALA A 70 8.69 -16.97 7.90
C ALA A 70 8.93 -18.39 8.43
N GLN A 71 10.16 -18.91 8.33
CA GLN A 71 10.54 -20.21 8.90
C GLN A 71 10.57 -20.14 10.44
N ALA A 72 11.08 -19.04 11.00
CA ALA A 72 11.06 -18.80 12.43
C ALA A 72 9.63 -18.85 12.99
N ALA A 73 8.69 -18.15 12.33
CA ALA A 73 7.27 -18.18 12.69
C ALA A 73 6.68 -19.60 12.67
N MET A 74 6.96 -20.41 11.64
CA MET A 74 6.50 -21.80 11.59
C MET A 74 7.01 -22.63 12.78
N HIS A 75 8.27 -22.41 13.18
CA HIS A 75 8.86 -23.11 14.31
C HIS A 75 8.27 -22.64 15.66
N TYR A 76 8.06 -21.33 15.83
CA TYR A 76 7.43 -20.81 17.03
C TYR A 76 5.95 -21.20 17.15
N GLU A 77 5.21 -21.35 16.05
CA GLU A 77 3.86 -21.91 16.06
C GLU A 77 3.85 -23.32 16.61
N ARG A 78 4.73 -24.18 16.09
CA ARG A 78 4.88 -25.55 16.61
C ARG A 78 5.28 -25.55 18.08
N ALA A 79 6.16 -24.64 18.50
CA ALA A 79 6.56 -24.51 19.90
C ALA A 79 5.38 -24.08 20.79
N ALA A 80 4.56 -23.13 20.33
CA ALA A 80 3.38 -22.66 21.05
C ALA A 80 2.29 -23.74 21.15
N GLU A 81 2.06 -24.52 20.09
CA GLU A 81 1.13 -25.65 20.08
C GLU A 81 1.56 -26.74 21.08
N ALA A 82 2.84 -27.16 21.03
CA ALA A 82 3.37 -28.15 21.95
C ALA A 82 3.42 -27.62 23.41
N GLY A 83 3.56 -26.30 23.57
CA GLY A 83 3.59 -25.59 24.85
C GLY A 83 2.24 -25.12 25.39
N ALA A 84 1.10 -25.65 24.90
CA ALA A 84 -0.23 -25.15 25.28
C ALA A 84 -0.50 -25.18 26.80
N ALA A 85 0.09 -26.13 27.52
CA ALA A 85 -0.03 -26.33 28.96
C ALA A 85 0.97 -25.52 29.82
N LEU A 86 1.87 -24.74 29.20
CA LEU A 86 2.84 -23.93 29.92
C LEU A 86 2.18 -22.84 30.78
N PRO A 87 2.87 -22.35 31.82
CA PRO A 87 2.48 -21.14 32.54
C PRO A 87 2.25 -19.95 31.59
N ARG A 88 1.34 -19.05 31.97
CA ARG A 88 0.96 -17.90 31.13
C ARG A 88 2.16 -17.06 30.67
N ASP A 89 3.12 -16.77 31.56
CA ASP A 89 4.29 -15.97 31.20
C ASP A 89 5.17 -16.64 30.13
N GLU A 90 5.42 -17.95 30.25
CA GLU A 90 6.19 -18.71 29.26
C GLU A 90 5.48 -18.78 27.90
N ARG A 91 4.15 -18.98 27.89
CA ARG A 91 3.36 -18.91 26.65
C ARG A 91 3.43 -17.53 26.02
N SER A 92 3.37 -16.47 26.82
CA SER A 92 3.52 -15.10 26.33
C SER A 92 4.83 -14.92 25.57
N ARG A 93 5.95 -15.50 26.05
CA ARG A 93 7.26 -15.38 25.39
C ARG A 93 7.28 -16.06 24.03
N LEU A 94 6.66 -17.24 23.93
CA LEU A 94 6.52 -17.93 22.65
C LEU A 94 5.63 -17.15 21.67
N TYR A 95 4.50 -16.62 22.14
CA TYR A 95 3.63 -15.79 21.31
C TYR A 95 4.28 -14.47 20.89
N GLU A 96 5.11 -13.87 21.75
CA GLU A 96 5.89 -12.69 21.42
C GLU A 96 6.90 -12.97 20.29
N LYS A 97 7.70 -14.04 20.42
CA LYS A 97 8.64 -14.49 19.37
C LYS A 97 7.91 -14.77 18.06
N LEU A 98 6.78 -15.46 18.14
CA LEU A 98 5.91 -15.72 16.99
C LEU A 98 5.39 -14.43 16.35
N ALA A 99 4.84 -13.51 17.15
CA ALA A 99 4.22 -12.28 16.66
C ALA A 99 5.23 -11.39 15.92
N PHE A 100 6.42 -11.17 16.49
CA PHE A 100 7.45 -10.41 15.82
C PHE A 100 7.96 -11.11 14.56
N SER A 101 8.13 -12.43 14.57
CA SER A 101 8.56 -13.17 13.37
C SER A 101 7.52 -13.11 12.25
N LEU A 102 6.23 -13.22 12.58
CA LEU A 102 5.13 -13.05 11.62
C LEU A 102 5.11 -11.63 11.04
N LEU A 103 5.32 -10.62 11.89
CA LEU A 103 5.35 -9.22 11.46
C LEU A 103 6.51 -8.95 10.48
N GLU A 104 7.73 -9.41 10.79
CA GLU A 104 8.88 -9.24 9.91
C GLU A 104 8.77 -10.12 8.64
N ALA A 105 8.02 -11.22 8.69
CA ALA A 105 7.67 -12.03 7.52
C ALA A 105 6.52 -11.44 6.68
N GLY A 106 5.97 -10.28 7.06
CA GLY A 106 4.87 -9.62 6.36
C GLY A 106 3.48 -10.21 6.64
N MET A 107 3.33 -11.24 7.46
CA MET A 107 2.04 -11.89 7.75
C MET A 107 1.23 -11.09 8.80
N VAL A 108 0.73 -9.92 8.39
CA VAL A 108 0.20 -8.88 9.28
C VAL A 108 -0.96 -9.37 10.14
N GLU A 109 -2.00 -9.99 9.56
CA GLU A 109 -3.16 -10.41 10.34
C GLU A 109 -2.80 -11.49 11.38
N ARG A 110 -1.95 -12.43 10.99
CA ARG A 110 -1.46 -13.49 11.88
C ARG A 110 -0.65 -12.88 13.02
N SER A 111 0.18 -11.88 12.73
CA SER A 111 0.97 -11.17 13.74
C SER A 111 0.07 -10.48 14.77
N LEU A 112 -1.00 -9.81 14.34
CA LEU A 112 -1.98 -9.17 15.24
C LEU A 112 -2.64 -10.19 16.18
N ARG A 113 -3.01 -11.36 15.67
CA ARG A 113 -3.55 -12.46 16.49
C ARG A 113 -2.53 -12.95 17.52
N ALA A 114 -1.28 -13.15 17.11
CA ALA A 114 -0.21 -13.59 18.01
C ALA A 114 0.11 -12.54 19.09
N PHE A 115 0.14 -11.24 18.75
CA PHE A 115 0.29 -10.17 19.75
C PHE A 115 -0.87 -10.16 20.75
N ALA A 116 -2.11 -10.33 20.30
CA ALA A 116 -3.27 -10.39 21.18
C ALA A 116 -3.18 -11.56 22.18
N LEU A 117 -2.72 -12.74 21.72
CA LEU A 117 -2.47 -13.89 22.59
C LEU A 117 -1.34 -13.63 23.60
N ALA A 118 -0.26 -12.96 23.17
CA ALA A 118 0.85 -12.60 24.05
C ALA A 118 0.41 -11.62 25.15
N LEU A 119 -0.41 -10.62 24.81
CA LEU A 119 -0.99 -9.64 25.75
C LEU A 119 -2.00 -10.27 26.71
N ASP A 120 -2.86 -11.17 26.23
CA ASP A 120 -3.84 -11.88 27.07
C ASP A 120 -3.13 -12.67 28.19
N CYS A 121 -1.98 -13.27 27.87
CA CYS A 121 -1.16 -13.97 28.85
C CYS A 121 -0.50 -13.04 29.90
N LEU A 122 -0.36 -11.74 29.61
CA LEU A 122 0.27 -10.75 30.50
C LEU A 122 -0.72 -9.89 31.30
N LYS A 123 -2.03 -10.13 31.21
CA LYS A 123 -3.07 -9.32 31.91
C LYS A 123 -2.81 -9.10 33.40
N ASP A 124 -2.21 -10.08 34.07
CA ASP A 124 -1.91 -10.05 35.50
C ASP A 124 -0.42 -9.77 35.81
N ALA A 125 0.42 -9.62 34.78
CA ALA A 125 1.86 -9.43 34.91
C ALA A 125 2.23 -7.95 35.10
N ARG A 126 3.18 -7.66 35.98
CA ARG A 126 3.69 -6.30 36.24
C ARG A 126 4.91 -5.94 35.38
N ASP A 127 4.92 -6.36 34.12
CA ASP A 127 6.01 -6.05 33.18
C ASP A 127 5.56 -4.98 32.17
N ALA A 128 5.71 -3.73 32.59
CA ALA A 128 5.27 -2.58 31.81
C ALA A 128 6.08 -2.40 30.51
N GLU A 129 7.37 -2.72 30.52
CA GLU A 129 8.22 -2.56 29.34
C GLU A 129 7.91 -3.60 28.28
N ARG A 130 7.78 -4.87 28.68
CA ARG A 130 7.42 -5.94 27.74
C ARG A 130 6.01 -5.78 27.19
N THR A 131 5.04 -5.43 28.03
CA THR A 131 3.66 -5.14 27.59
C THR A 131 3.63 -3.93 26.64
N GLY A 132 4.42 -2.89 26.93
CA GLY A 132 4.59 -1.75 26.05
C GLY A 132 5.20 -2.14 24.69
N ASN A 133 6.18 -3.05 24.67
CA ASN A 133 6.82 -3.53 23.43
C ASN A 133 5.83 -4.31 22.55
N LEU A 134 4.96 -5.13 23.13
CA LEU A 134 3.90 -5.84 22.40
C LEU A 134 2.89 -4.86 21.78
N HIS A 135 2.46 -3.85 22.54
CA HIS A 135 1.60 -2.81 21.99
C HIS A 135 2.30 -2.03 20.87
N LEU A 136 3.58 -1.70 21.00
CA LEU A 136 4.33 -1.07 19.91
C LEU A 136 4.44 -1.99 18.67
N GLY A 137 4.57 -3.31 18.87
CA GLY A 137 4.48 -4.32 17.82
C GLY A 137 3.13 -4.32 17.10
N MET A 138 2.01 -4.33 17.86
CA MET A 138 0.66 -4.19 17.29
C MET A 138 0.50 -2.87 16.54
N SER A 139 1.03 -1.77 17.06
CA SER A 139 0.98 -0.47 16.41
C SER A 139 1.64 -0.51 15.02
N ARG A 140 2.77 -1.20 14.87
CA ARG A 140 3.43 -1.45 13.58
C ARG A 140 2.57 -2.31 12.66
N ALA A 141 1.98 -3.38 13.18
CA ALA A 141 1.15 -4.30 12.41
C ALA A 141 -0.14 -3.61 11.91
N GLU A 142 -0.87 -2.89 12.77
CA GLU A 142 -2.07 -2.13 12.41
C GLU A 142 -1.79 -1.07 11.33
N ARG A 143 -0.61 -0.44 11.37
CA ARG A 143 -0.19 0.49 10.31
C ARG A 143 -0.10 -0.23 8.96
N LEU A 144 0.49 -1.43 8.91
CA LEU A 144 0.61 -2.22 7.68
C LEU A 144 -0.75 -2.77 7.22
N PHE A 145 -1.62 -3.08 8.17
CA PHE A 145 -3.02 -3.46 7.93
C PHE A 145 -3.88 -2.29 7.42
N GLY A 146 -3.38 -1.05 7.51
CA GLY A 146 -4.09 0.13 7.07
C GLY A 146 -5.06 0.73 8.11
N ASP A 147 -5.07 0.25 9.36
CA ASP A 147 -5.82 0.87 10.46
C ASP A 147 -4.91 1.82 11.26
N ARG A 148 -4.81 3.06 10.77
CA ARG A 148 -4.04 4.11 11.45
C ARG A 148 -4.58 4.43 12.84
N THR A 149 -5.90 4.35 13.05
CA THR A 149 -6.50 4.68 14.34
C THR A 149 -6.11 3.63 15.38
N ALA A 150 -6.17 2.34 15.05
CA ALA A 150 -5.67 1.26 15.89
C ALA A 150 -4.17 1.39 16.13
N ALA A 151 -3.39 1.74 15.11
CA ALA A 151 -1.96 1.97 15.25
C ALA A 151 -1.67 3.06 16.31
N LEU A 152 -2.36 4.20 16.24
CA LEU A 152 -2.23 5.28 17.23
C LEU A 152 -2.64 4.84 18.64
N ARG A 153 -3.78 4.15 18.79
CA ARG A 153 -4.24 3.64 20.10
C ARG A 153 -3.18 2.75 20.76
N HIS A 154 -2.56 1.86 19.99
CA HIS A 154 -1.52 0.98 20.52
C HIS A 154 -0.20 1.71 20.84
N ALA A 155 0.19 2.71 20.04
CA ALA A 155 1.35 3.54 20.37
C ALA A 155 1.12 4.33 21.67
N ASP A 156 -0.09 4.88 21.86
CA ASP A 156 -0.47 5.60 23.08
C ASP A 156 -0.49 4.66 24.30
N ALA A 157 -0.97 3.43 24.14
CA ALA A 157 -0.91 2.41 25.19
C ALA A 157 0.54 2.09 25.59
N ALA A 158 1.44 1.93 24.62
CA ALA A 158 2.86 1.69 24.89
C ALA A 158 3.51 2.87 25.66
N LEU A 159 3.19 4.11 25.28
CA LEU A 159 3.66 5.31 25.99
C LEU A 159 3.10 5.40 27.41
N ALA A 160 1.82 5.11 27.61
CA ALA A 160 1.20 5.13 28.92
C ALA A 160 1.83 4.11 29.88
N LEU A 161 2.08 2.89 29.40
CA LEU A 161 2.73 1.83 30.17
C LEU A 161 4.18 2.19 30.54
N THR A 162 4.89 2.88 29.65
CA THR A 162 6.30 3.23 29.84
C THR A 162 6.51 4.66 30.37
N ALA A 163 5.44 5.34 30.80
CA ALA A 163 5.47 6.75 31.19
C ALA A 163 6.36 7.05 32.41
N SER A 164 6.56 6.08 33.30
CA SER A 164 7.48 6.20 34.45
C SER A 164 8.92 5.80 34.12
N LEU A 165 9.17 5.21 32.96
CA LEU A 165 10.46 4.65 32.56
C LEU A 165 11.23 5.61 31.63
N THR A 166 11.92 6.58 32.21
CA THR A 166 12.61 7.66 31.46
C THR A 166 13.76 7.19 30.57
N ARG A 167 14.30 6.00 30.81
CA ARG A 167 15.34 5.34 29.98
C ARG A 167 14.79 4.21 29.11
N SER A 168 13.47 4.01 29.05
CA SER A 168 12.90 2.92 28.26
C SER A 168 13.06 3.16 26.76
N LEU A 169 13.69 2.19 26.10
CA LEU A 169 13.84 2.19 24.65
C LEU A 169 12.49 2.01 23.94
N VAL A 170 11.56 1.29 24.56
CA VAL A 170 10.19 1.13 24.06
C VAL A 170 9.48 2.48 24.00
N ARG A 171 9.60 3.29 25.06
CA ARG A 171 9.04 4.64 25.09
C ARG A 171 9.58 5.51 23.97
N TYR A 172 10.91 5.55 23.82
CA TYR A 172 11.56 6.28 22.74
C TYR A 172 11.05 5.83 21.37
N ARG A 173 11.02 4.51 21.11
CA ARG A 173 10.54 3.96 19.84
C ARG A 173 9.06 4.28 19.60
N ALA A 174 8.23 4.35 20.63
CA ALA A 174 6.83 4.70 20.52
C ALA A 174 6.64 6.18 20.11
N PHE A 175 7.42 7.12 20.67
CA PHE A 175 7.42 8.51 20.20
C PHE A 175 7.88 8.63 18.74
N VAL A 176 8.99 8.00 18.37
CA VAL A 176 9.49 7.98 16.98
C VAL A 176 8.45 7.36 16.02
N PHE A 177 7.73 6.33 16.46
CA PHE A 177 6.67 5.72 15.66
C PHE A 177 5.46 6.63 15.49
N LYS A 178 5.01 7.32 16.55
CA LYS A 178 3.94 8.33 16.44
C LYS A 178 4.34 9.49 15.54
N ALA A 179 5.58 9.96 15.64
CA ALA A 179 6.14 10.95 14.72
C ALA A 179 6.06 10.45 13.27
N THR A 180 6.41 9.19 13.01
CA THR A 180 6.27 8.57 11.68
C THR A 180 4.81 8.54 11.19
N LEU A 181 3.85 8.16 12.04
CA LEU A 181 2.43 8.19 11.67
C LEU A 181 1.91 9.61 11.38
N ALA A 182 2.40 10.61 12.12
CA ALA A 182 2.06 12.01 11.90
C ALA A 182 2.65 12.53 10.58
N ALA A 183 3.90 12.19 10.29
CA ALA A 183 4.58 12.58 9.06
C ALA A 183 3.88 12.05 7.80
N ASN A 184 3.44 10.78 7.81
CA ASN A 184 2.69 10.15 6.70
C ASN A 184 1.41 10.88 6.27
N VAL A 185 0.88 11.76 7.13
CA VAL A 185 -0.35 12.51 6.88
C VAL A 185 -0.15 14.02 6.97
N GLY A 186 1.10 14.48 7.07
CA GLY A 186 1.45 15.89 7.16
C GLY A 186 1.00 16.58 8.46
N ASP A 187 0.83 15.85 9.56
CA ASP A 187 0.45 16.43 10.86
C ASP A 187 1.68 17.00 11.58
N LEU A 188 2.12 18.19 11.12
CA LEU A 188 3.36 18.83 11.59
C LEU A 188 3.38 19.09 13.11
N PRO A 189 2.30 19.58 13.77
CA PRO A 189 2.32 19.78 15.22
C PRO A 189 2.56 18.49 16.00
N VAL A 190 1.89 17.39 15.64
CA VAL A 190 2.09 16.09 16.29
C VAL A 190 3.49 15.54 15.99
N LEU A 191 3.97 15.69 14.75
CA LEU A 191 5.32 15.29 14.36
C LEU A 191 6.38 15.97 15.23
N LEU A 192 6.36 17.30 15.33
CA LEU A 192 7.33 18.07 16.10
C LEU A 192 7.28 17.74 17.60
N ALA A 193 6.08 17.67 18.18
CA ALA A 193 5.92 17.34 19.61
C ALA A 193 6.50 15.96 19.97
N ASN A 194 6.30 14.95 19.12
CA ASN A 194 6.86 13.61 19.38
C ASN A 194 8.37 13.55 19.10
N LEU A 195 8.89 14.37 18.19
CA LEU A 195 10.34 14.49 17.98
C LEU A 195 11.05 15.17 19.15
N GLU A 196 10.43 16.17 19.77
CA GLU A 196 10.95 16.83 20.97
C GLU A 196 11.02 15.84 22.14
N GLU A 197 9.95 15.08 22.39
CA GLU A 197 9.94 14.01 23.40
C GLU A 197 10.98 12.92 23.12
N ALA A 198 11.18 12.54 21.86
CA ALA A 198 12.21 11.59 21.49
C ALA A 198 13.64 12.13 21.71
N GLN A 199 13.86 13.44 21.57
CA GLN A 199 15.15 14.09 21.85
C GLN A 199 15.45 14.18 23.34
N ALA A 200 14.42 14.26 24.19
CA ALA A 200 14.57 14.24 25.64
C ALA A 200 14.98 12.86 26.20
N PHE A 201 15.08 11.84 25.35
CA PHE A 201 15.54 10.52 25.74
C PHE A 201 16.99 10.57 26.24
N SER A 202 17.19 10.12 27.48
CA SER A 202 18.48 10.21 28.19
C SER A 202 19.43 9.02 27.96
N GLY A 203 19.08 8.07 27.08
CA GLY A 203 19.95 6.97 26.68
C GLY A 203 20.70 7.25 25.38
N GLU A 204 21.60 6.35 24.97
CA GLU A 204 22.28 6.42 23.67
C GLU A 204 21.47 5.60 22.63
N PRO A 205 20.74 6.26 21.70
CA PRO A 205 20.13 5.55 20.58
C PRO A 205 21.22 5.00 19.67
N ASP A 206 20.99 3.81 19.10
CA ASP A 206 21.87 3.30 18.04
C ASP A 206 21.75 4.15 16.75
N LEU A 207 22.71 3.95 15.86
CA LEU A 207 22.80 4.68 14.59
C LEU A 207 21.51 4.55 13.74
N GLY A 208 20.85 3.39 13.75
CA GLY A 208 19.59 3.19 13.01
C GLY A 208 18.45 4.05 13.56
N ARG A 209 18.35 4.16 14.88
CA ARG A 209 17.37 5.05 15.54
C ARG A 209 17.65 6.53 15.30
N LEU A 210 18.92 6.94 15.38
CA LEU A 210 19.34 8.31 15.04
C LEU A 210 19.00 8.63 13.58
N SER A 211 19.29 7.71 12.67
CA SER A 211 18.95 7.83 11.25
C SER A 211 17.46 8.12 11.05
N ARG A 212 16.56 7.39 11.75
CA ARG A 212 15.12 7.65 11.64
C ARG A 212 14.70 9.02 12.17
N VAL A 213 15.32 9.51 13.24
CA VAL A 213 15.04 10.87 13.76
C VAL A 213 15.44 11.94 12.75
N HIS A 214 16.61 11.80 12.13
CA HIS A 214 17.05 12.70 11.05
C HIS A 214 16.09 12.67 9.85
N ALA A 215 15.65 11.48 9.40
CA ALA A 215 14.64 11.36 8.34
C ALA A 215 13.32 12.08 8.68
N LEU A 216 12.86 11.98 9.93
CA LEU A 216 11.64 12.65 10.39
C LEU A 216 11.80 14.19 10.49
N ARG A 217 12.98 14.67 10.91
CA ARG A 217 13.31 16.10 10.85
C ARG A 217 13.35 16.60 9.40
N ALA A 218 13.89 15.80 8.48
CA ALA A 218 13.89 16.11 7.07
C ALA A 218 12.46 16.30 6.53
N GLN A 219 11.55 15.38 6.87
CA GLN A 219 10.13 15.50 6.52
C GLN A 219 9.47 16.73 7.15
N ALA A 220 9.74 17.03 8.43
CA ALA A 220 9.22 18.24 9.09
C ALA A 220 9.70 19.52 8.38
N SER A 221 11.00 19.60 8.06
CA SER A 221 11.60 20.71 7.31
C SER A 221 11.00 20.84 5.91
N SER A 222 10.75 19.72 5.22
CA SER A 222 10.08 19.70 3.91
C SER A 222 8.65 20.26 3.98
N ILE A 223 7.84 19.81 4.96
CA ILE A 223 6.48 20.32 5.18
C ILE A 223 6.48 21.84 5.44
N GLN A 224 7.52 22.36 6.08
CA GLN A 224 7.69 23.79 6.34
C GLN A 224 8.27 24.57 5.15
N GLY A 225 8.64 23.92 4.04
CA GLY A 225 9.28 24.54 2.87
C GLY A 225 10.78 24.84 3.05
N ARG A 226 11.41 24.31 4.10
CA ARG A 226 12.85 24.47 4.37
C ARG A 226 13.66 23.38 3.64
N PHE A 227 13.61 23.38 2.31
CA PHE A 227 14.12 22.27 1.49
C PHE A 227 15.63 22.01 1.63
N ASP A 228 16.45 23.05 1.79
CA ASP A 228 17.90 22.85 1.97
C ASP A 228 18.22 22.14 3.29
N GLU A 229 17.47 22.45 4.34
CA GLU A 229 17.58 21.75 5.62
C GLU A 229 17.03 20.34 5.53
N ALA A 230 15.90 20.15 4.84
CA ALA A 230 15.35 18.83 4.58
C ALA A 230 16.36 17.92 3.86
N LYS A 231 17.04 18.44 2.83
CA LYS A 231 18.08 17.71 2.09
C LYS A 231 19.27 17.33 2.98
N ARG A 232 19.77 18.27 3.80
CA ARG A 232 20.86 17.96 4.75
C ARG A 232 20.47 16.88 5.76
N GLU A 233 19.28 16.99 6.35
CA GLU A 233 18.79 16.03 7.34
C GLU A 233 18.60 14.63 6.72
N ILE A 234 18.08 14.53 5.49
CA ILE A 234 17.93 13.22 4.84
C ILE A 234 19.26 12.62 4.38
N ASP A 235 20.22 13.43 3.95
CA ASP A 235 21.58 12.97 3.64
C ASP A 235 22.27 12.38 4.87
N THR A 236 22.18 13.06 6.02
CA THR A 236 22.67 12.53 7.31
C THR A 236 21.96 11.22 7.68
N ALA A 237 20.65 11.13 7.49
CA ALA A 237 19.91 9.89 7.74
C ALA A 237 20.44 8.73 6.87
N ILE A 238 20.71 8.98 5.58
CA ILE A 238 21.26 7.98 4.65
C ILE A 238 22.67 7.55 5.08
N GLU A 239 23.53 8.49 5.49
CA GLU A 239 24.89 8.20 5.97
C GLU A 239 24.86 7.29 7.19
N LEU A 240 24.06 7.63 8.21
CA LEU A 240 23.91 6.82 9.43
C LEU A 240 23.36 5.41 9.14
N SER A 241 22.45 5.27 8.16
CA SER A 241 21.96 3.96 7.72
C SER A 241 23.04 3.11 7.03
N ARG A 242 23.95 3.74 6.27
CA ARG A 242 25.09 3.04 5.66
C ARG A 242 26.09 2.59 6.71
N GLU A 243 26.42 3.46 7.66
CA GLU A 243 27.36 3.15 8.74
C GLU A 243 26.87 2.02 9.64
N SER A 244 25.56 1.96 9.90
CA SER A 244 24.93 0.88 10.66
C SER A 244 24.69 -0.41 9.86
N ALA A 245 24.96 -0.41 8.55
CA ALA A 245 24.64 -1.49 7.62
C ALA A 245 23.15 -1.91 7.63
N ASP A 246 22.25 -1.03 8.09
CA ASP A 246 20.81 -1.26 8.13
C ASP A 246 20.20 -0.99 6.74
N GLY A 247 20.07 -2.05 5.96
CA GLY A 247 19.54 -1.95 4.60
C GLY A 247 18.04 -1.63 4.53
N VAL A 248 17.26 -1.95 5.57
CA VAL A 248 15.84 -1.60 5.64
C VAL A 248 15.71 -0.09 5.77
N THR A 249 16.37 0.49 6.77
CA THR A 249 16.33 1.93 7.01
C THR A 249 16.99 2.69 5.85
N LEU A 250 18.05 2.16 5.24
CA LEU A 250 18.67 2.75 4.06
C LEU A 250 17.71 2.85 2.88
N SER A 251 16.98 1.77 2.57
CA SER A 251 15.98 1.77 1.49
C SER A 251 14.85 2.76 1.76
N VAL A 252 14.37 2.84 3.00
CA VAL A 252 13.33 3.79 3.42
C VAL A 252 13.83 5.22 3.28
N ASN A 253 15.06 5.52 3.70
CA ASN A 253 15.62 6.86 3.62
C ASN A 253 15.87 7.34 2.19
N TYR A 254 16.27 6.45 1.27
CA TYR A 254 16.29 6.80 -0.16
C TYR A 254 14.90 7.16 -0.68
N ASN A 255 13.86 6.43 -0.28
CA ASN A 255 12.50 6.76 -0.68
C ASN A 255 12.03 8.11 -0.08
N ASP A 256 12.33 8.36 1.21
CA ASP A 256 12.04 9.65 1.85
C ASP A 256 12.79 10.80 1.14
N ALA A 257 14.04 10.58 0.71
CA ALA A 257 14.79 11.53 -0.09
C ALA A 257 14.12 11.79 -1.44
N ALA A 258 13.59 10.76 -2.11
CA ALA A 258 12.87 10.94 -3.36
C ALA A 258 11.69 11.91 -3.22
N ILE A 259 10.89 11.74 -2.15
CA ILE A 259 9.77 12.63 -1.83
C ILE A 259 10.25 14.06 -1.57
N ILE A 260 11.32 14.24 -0.79
CA ILE A 260 11.89 15.57 -0.49
C ILE A 260 12.42 16.26 -1.76
N HIS A 261 13.07 15.52 -2.65
CA HIS A 261 13.57 16.07 -3.91
C HIS A 261 12.44 16.46 -4.86
N ASP A 262 11.37 15.66 -4.97
CA ASP A 262 10.18 16.04 -5.74
C ASP A 262 9.48 17.29 -5.16
N GLU A 263 9.33 17.36 -3.83
CA GLU A 263 8.79 18.54 -3.15
C GLU A 263 9.66 19.77 -3.37
N ALA A 264 10.97 19.58 -3.56
CA ALA A 264 11.92 20.61 -3.95
C ALA A 264 12.03 20.80 -5.48
N GLY A 265 11.10 20.24 -6.27
CA GLY A 265 10.99 20.43 -7.73
C GLY A 265 12.06 19.73 -8.57
N ASP A 266 12.83 18.82 -7.97
CA ASP A 266 13.92 18.07 -8.60
C ASP A 266 13.52 16.62 -8.86
N LEU A 267 12.63 16.45 -9.83
CA LEU A 267 12.06 15.15 -10.18
C LEU A 267 13.10 14.16 -10.73
N ALA A 268 14.17 14.66 -11.34
CA ALA A 268 15.25 13.83 -11.86
C ALA A 268 16.00 13.14 -10.72
N THR A 269 16.38 13.89 -9.67
CA THR A 269 16.98 13.30 -8.48
C THR A 269 15.98 12.42 -7.72
N ALA A 270 14.70 12.80 -7.68
CA ALA A 270 13.67 11.97 -7.06
C ALA A 270 13.60 10.56 -7.69
N LEU A 271 13.59 10.46 -9.03
CA LEU A 271 13.64 9.17 -9.74
C LEU A 271 14.91 8.38 -9.43
N ALA A 272 16.08 9.04 -9.42
CA ALA A 272 17.34 8.39 -9.08
C ALA A 272 17.33 7.84 -7.64
N MET A 273 16.72 8.55 -6.69
CA MET A 273 16.58 8.08 -5.31
C MET A 273 15.62 6.90 -5.20
N CYS A 274 14.51 6.88 -5.97
CA CYS A 274 13.65 5.69 -6.06
C CYS A 274 14.41 4.46 -6.59
N GLU A 275 15.27 4.62 -7.60
CA GLU A 275 16.09 3.51 -8.11
C GLU A 275 17.06 2.95 -7.05
N ARG A 276 17.71 3.84 -6.30
CA ARG A 276 18.58 3.45 -5.18
C ARG A 276 17.82 2.76 -4.06
N ALA A 277 16.60 3.22 -3.76
CA ALA A 277 15.73 2.56 -2.79
C ALA A 277 15.37 1.13 -3.24
N ILE A 278 14.94 0.97 -4.49
CA ILE A 278 14.61 -0.35 -5.07
C ILE A 278 15.82 -1.28 -5.04
N GLN A 279 17.00 -0.80 -5.44
CA GLN A 279 18.22 -1.59 -5.42
C GLN A 279 18.57 -2.05 -4.00
N ALA A 280 18.57 -1.13 -3.02
CA ALA A 280 18.87 -1.44 -1.62
C ALA A 280 17.90 -2.48 -1.04
N ALA A 281 16.62 -2.41 -1.43
CA ALA A 281 15.61 -3.38 -1.04
C ALA A 281 15.84 -4.76 -1.69
N GLN A 282 16.17 -4.80 -2.98
CA GLN A 282 16.40 -6.05 -3.73
C GLN A 282 17.61 -6.83 -3.23
N GLU A 283 18.70 -6.14 -2.89
CA GLU A 283 19.92 -6.76 -2.33
C GLU A 283 19.65 -7.57 -1.04
N ARG A 284 18.55 -7.28 -0.35
CA ARG A 284 18.17 -7.89 0.93
C ARG A 284 16.78 -8.53 0.92
N LEU A 285 16.17 -8.71 -0.26
CA LEU A 285 14.85 -9.31 -0.43
C LEU A 285 13.75 -8.62 0.41
N LEU A 286 13.80 -7.29 0.49
CA LEU A 286 12.87 -6.48 1.29
C LEU A 286 11.63 -6.08 0.48
N THR A 287 10.67 -6.99 0.34
CA THR A 287 9.47 -6.81 -0.50
C THR A 287 8.70 -5.51 -0.18
N HIS A 288 8.51 -5.21 1.11
CA HIS A 288 7.78 -4.01 1.55
C HIS A 288 8.45 -2.71 1.07
N ALA A 289 9.75 -2.57 1.35
CA ALA A 289 10.49 -1.36 1.02
C ALA A 289 10.61 -1.16 -0.49
N GLN A 290 10.77 -2.27 -1.24
CA GLN A 290 10.75 -2.27 -2.69
C GLN A 290 9.41 -1.75 -3.24
N ALA A 291 8.29 -2.27 -2.72
CA ALA A 291 6.96 -1.90 -3.19
C ALA A 291 6.65 -0.41 -3.01
N VAL A 292 7.02 0.19 -1.87
CA VAL A 292 6.83 1.63 -1.62
C VAL A 292 7.62 2.47 -2.65
N ALA A 293 8.89 2.15 -2.87
CA ALA A 293 9.73 2.88 -3.82
C ALA A 293 9.23 2.71 -5.28
N CYS A 294 8.74 1.53 -5.62
CA CYS A 294 8.11 1.24 -6.91
C CYS A 294 6.84 2.06 -7.16
N VAL A 295 5.99 2.23 -6.14
CA VAL A 295 4.77 3.08 -6.20
C VAL A 295 5.14 4.53 -6.51
N ASN A 296 6.09 5.11 -5.77
CA ASN A 296 6.55 6.49 -5.98
C ASN A 296 7.19 6.67 -7.36
N ARG A 297 8.07 5.74 -7.77
CA ARG A 297 8.65 5.75 -9.13
C ARG A 297 7.57 5.69 -10.22
N GLY A 298 6.54 4.87 -10.01
CA GLY A 298 5.39 4.77 -10.90
C GLY A 298 4.63 6.10 -11.05
N LEU A 299 4.38 6.79 -9.94
CA LEU A 299 3.76 8.11 -9.93
C LEU A 299 4.59 9.18 -10.65
N TYR A 300 5.91 9.21 -10.44
CA TYR A 300 6.79 10.15 -11.11
C TYR A 300 6.85 9.91 -12.62
N HIS A 301 6.89 8.66 -13.07
CA HIS A 301 6.78 8.35 -14.49
C HIS A 301 5.40 8.71 -15.08
N LEU A 302 4.33 8.55 -14.30
CA LEU A 302 2.99 8.99 -14.72
C LEU A 302 2.94 10.51 -14.91
N LEU A 303 3.54 11.28 -14.01
CA LEU A 303 3.65 12.73 -14.08
C LEU A 303 4.41 13.20 -15.34
N LEU A 304 5.51 12.50 -15.68
CA LEU A 304 6.29 12.72 -16.90
C LEU A 304 5.59 12.22 -18.18
N GLY A 305 4.50 11.47 -18.05
CA GLY A 305 3.80 10.85 -19.19
C GLY A 305 4.48 9.60 -19.76
N ASP A 306 5.46 9.00 -19.07
CA ASP A 306 6.00 7.69 -19.45
C ASP A 306 5.15 6.57 -18.88
N LEU A 307 4.00 6.31 -19.50
CA LEU A 307 3.06 5.27 -19.08
C LEU A 307 3.68 3.87 -19.10
N SER A 308 4.69 3.63 -19.93
CA SER A 308 5.36 2.34 -20.04
C SER A 308 6.30 2.10 -18.86
N ALA A 309 7.11 3.10 -18.49
CA ALA A 309 7.95 3.02 -17.30
C ALA A 309 7.12 3.05 -16.02
N ALA A 310 6.02 3.81 -15.99
CA ALA A 310 5.08 3.81 -14.87
C ALA A 310 4.53 2.40 -14.62
N ARG A 311 4.07 1.71 -15.67
CA ARG A 311 3.58 0.33 -15.59
C ARG A 311 4.66 -0.63 -15.08
N ARG A 312 5.85 -0.65 -15.70
CA ARG A 312 6.95 -1.53 -15.29
C ARG A 312 7.37 -1.32 -13.83
N SER A 313 7.19 -0.11 -13.30
CA SER A 313 7.55 0.21 -11.91
C SER A 313 6.63 -0.47 -10.91
N VAL A 314 5.31 -0.52 -11.17
CA VAL A 314 4.33 -1.03 -10.21
C VAL A 314 3.90 -2.48 -10.46
N GLU A 315 4.14 -3.03 -11.65
CA GLU A 315 3.70 -4.38 -12.03
C GLU A 315 4.18 -5.47 -11.05
N SER A 316 5.47 -5.45 -10.70
CA SER A 316 6.03 -6.37 -9.71
C SER A 316 5.48 -6.16 -8.30
N SER A 317 5.15 -4.92 -7.94
CA SER A 317 4.61 -4.58 -6.62
C SER A 317 3.15 -5.02 -6.48
N ILE A 318 2.35 -4.90 -7.54
CA ILE A 318 0.97 -5.41 -7.58
C ILE A 318 1.01 -6.94 -7.40
N ALA A 319 1.85 -7.63 -8.17
CA ALA A 319 2.00 -9.08 -8.06
C ALA A 319 2.51 -9.54 -6.68
N ALA A 320 3.41 -8.79 -6.06
CA ALA A 320 3.92 -9.11 -4.72
C ALA A 320 2.91 -8.83 -3.60
N ALA A 321 2.13 -7.75 -3.72
CA ALA A 321 1.20 -7.35 -2.68
C ALA A 321 -0.01 -8.30 -2.55
N GLU A 322 -0.33 -9.07 -3.59
CA GLU A 322 -1.28 -10.19 -3.52
C GLU A 322 -0.80 -11.34 -2.61
N LEU A 323 0.50 -11.41 -2.30
CA LEU A 323 1.12 -12.55 -1.61
C LEU A 323 1.37 -12.31 -0.11
N ASP A 324 1.51 -11.06 0.31
CA ASP A 324 2.11 -10.72 1.62
C ASP A 324 1.13 -10.14 2.66
N ASP A 325 -0.19 -10.31 2.54
CA ASP A 325 -1.18 -9.86 3.58
C ASP A 325 -1.01 -8.37 4.01
N GLN A 326 -0.65 -7.49 3.06
CA GLN A 326 -0.34 -6.07 3.31
C GLN A 326 -1.31 -5.15 2.54
N PRO A 327 -2.54 -4.96 3.04
CA PRO A 327 -3.60 -4.28 2.29
C PRO A 327 -3.28 -2.81 1.99
N LEU A 328 -2.55 -2.10 2.87
CA LEU A 328 -2.19 -0.71 2.61
C LEU A 328 -1.33 -0.55 1.36
N LEU A 329 -0.28 -1.38 1.23
CA LEU A 329 0.61 -1.33 0.07
C LEU A 329 -0.05 -1.88 -1.19
N ALA A 330 -0.80 -2.98 -1.06
CA ALA A 330 -1.57 -3.54 -2.15
C ALA A 330 -2.50 -2.49 -2.75
N GLY A 331 -3.26 -1.79 -1.92
CA GLY A 331 -4.18 -0.75 -2.39
C GLY A 331 -3.47 0.47 -3.00
N ALA A 332 -2.31 0.87 -2.48
CA ALA A 332 -1.50 1.94 -3.08
C ALA A 332 -0.97 1.56 -4.48
N ALA A 333 -0.41 0.36 -4.63
CA ALA A 333 0.05 -0.15 -5.91
C ALA A 333 -1.10 -0.33 -6.92
N CYS A 334 -2.24 -0.86 -6.45
CA CYS A 334 -3.46 -0.98 -7.25
C CYS A 334 -3.99 0.38 -7.71
N ALA A 335 -3.94 1.40 -6.85
CA ALA A 335 -4.39 2.76 -7.20
C ALA A 335 -3.54 3.36 -8.34
N VAL A 336 -2.20 3.25 -8.27
CA VAL A 336 -1.32 3.68 -9.38
C VAL A 336 -1.62 2.85 -10.64
N GLY A 337 -1.75 1.54 -10.50
CA GLY A 337 -2.12 0.64 -11.60
C GLY A 337 -3.43 1.06 -12.29
N CYS A 338 -4.45 1.43 -11.52
CA CYS A 338 -5.73 1.93 -12.05
C CYS A 338 -5.57 3.24 -12.81
N LEU A 339 -4.80 4.20 -12.30
CA LEU A 339 -4.53 5.45 -13.02
C LEU A 339 -3.85 5.18 -14.36
N ILE A 340 -2.84 4.32 -14.39
CA ILE A 340 -2.15 3.89 -15.61
C ILE A 340 -3.13 3.21 -16.58
N ALA A 341 -3.95 2.27 -16.09
CA ALA A 341 -4.93 1.54 -16.88
C ALA A 341 -5.97 2.47 -17.53
N VAL A 342 -6.44 3.47 -16.79
CA VAL A 342 -7.38 4.49 -17.29
C VAL A 342 -6.78 5.25 -18.48
N HIS A 343 -5.51 5.63 -18.38
CA HIS A 343 -4.80 6.34 -19.45
C HIS A 343 -4.53 5.45 -20.65
N GLN A 344 -4.09 4.22 -20.44
CA GLN A 344 -3.78 3.28 -21.54
C GLN A 344 -5.02 2.66 -22.18
N GLY A 345 -6.17 2.67 -21.48
CA GLY A 345 -7.39 2.00 -21.94
C GLY A 345 -7.33 0.47 -21.83
N ASP A 346 -6.39 -0.05 -21.03
CA ASP A 346 -6.21 -1.48 -20.80
C ASP A 346 -7.02 -1.91 -19.58
N GLU A 347 -8.28 -2.28 -19.83
CA GLU A 347 -9.20 -2.71 -18.76
C GLU A 347 -8.78 -4.03 -18.12
N SER A 348 -7.93 -4.85 -18.76
CA SER A 348 -7.43 -6.09 -18.13
C SER A 348 -6.48 -5.79 -16.97
N PHE A 349 -5.64 -4.77 -17.14
CA PHE A 349 -4.75 -4.25 -16.09
C PHE A 349 -5.52 -3.53 -14.97
N ALA A 350 -6.69 -2.95 -15.25
CA ALA A 350 -7.57 -2.40 -14.22
C ALA A 350 -8.42 -3.49 -13.53
N ALA A 351 -8.90 -4.50 -14.25
CA ALA A 351 -9.92 -5.43 -13.76
C ALA A 351 -9.37 -6.58 -12.90
N SER A 352 -8.15 -7.04 -13.15
CA SER A 352 -7.53 -8.11 -12.35
C SER A 352 -7.11 -7.65 -10.94
N PRO A 353 -6.56 -6.43 -10.72
CA PRO A 353 -6.14 -5.96 -9.40
C PRO A 353 -7.09 -4.98 -8.70
N PHE A 354 -8.12 -4.42 -9.36
CA PHE A 354 -9.03 -3.49 -8.69
C PHE A 354 -10.00 -4.24 -7.77
N ASP A 355 -9.66 -4.24 -6.48
CA ASP A 355 -10.58 -4.51 -5.39
C ASP A 355 -11.03 -3.18 -4.76
N GLU A 356 -12.29 -2.80 -4.98
CA GLU A 356 -12.87 -1.58 -4.41
C GLU A 356 -12.80 -1.57 -2.87
N ALA A 357 -12.90 -2.73 -2.21
CA ALA A 357 -12.82 -2.82 -0.76
C ALA A 357 -11.40 -2.48 -0.26
N LEU A 358 -10.38 -3.02 -0.93
CA LEU A 358 -8.98 -2.74 -0.67
C LEU A 358 -8.66 -1.24 -0.86
N VAL A 359 -9.11 -0.65 -1.97
CA VAL A 359 -8.89 0.78 -2.24
C VAL A 359 -9.57 1.65 -1.18
N ARG A 360 -10.78 1.31 -0.73
CA ARG A 360 -11.48 2.03 0.35
C ARG A 360 -10.79 1.86 1.71
N GLN A 361 -10.17 0.72 1.98
CA GLN A 361 -9.32 0.53 3.16
C GLN A 361 -8.09 1.46 3.10
N THR A 362 -7.42 1.58 1.95
CA THR A 362 -6.32 2.55 1.75
C THR A 362 -6.76 4.00 1.96
N ILE A 363 -7.98 4.35 1.52
CA ILE A 363 -8.56 5.69 1.77
C ILE A 363 -8.68 5.97 3.27
N SER A 364 -9.08 4.97 4.05
CA SER A 364 -9.31 5.12 5.49
C SER A 364 -8.02 5.40 6.27
N PHE A 365 -6.85 5.08 5.73
CA PHE A 365 -5.55 5.39 6.34
C PHE A 365 -5.25 6.89 6.38
N GLY A 366 -5.71 7.65 5.39
CA GLY A 366 -5.49 9.10 5.26
C GLY A 366 -4.18 9.49 4.56
N GLY A 367 -3.91 10.80 4.50
CA GLY A 367 -2.69 11.35 3.89
C GLY A 367 -2.59 11.15 2.39
N GLY A 368 -1.37 11.05 1.86
CA GLY A 368 -1.10 10.84 0.43
C GLY A 368 -1.69 9.54 -0.12
N TYR A 369 -1.72 8.47 0.69
CA TYR A 369 -2.36 7.20 0.32
C TYR A 369 -3.85 7.38 0.03
N ALA A 370 -4.55 8.14 0.88
CA ALA A 370 -5.97 8.39 0.67
C ALA A 370 -6.24 9.25 -0.55
N LEU A 371 -5.39 10.25 -0.81
CA LEU A 371 -5.49 11.08 -2.01
C LEU A 371 -5.32 10.24 -3.28
N LEU A 372 -4.28 9.41 -3.32
CA LEU A 372 -3.99 8.50 -4.43
C LEU A 372 -5.14 7.51 -4.68
N ALA A 373 -5.57 6.81 -3.63
CA ALA A 373 -6.64 5.82 -3.72
C ALA A 373 -7.97 6.46 -4.14
N SER A 374 -8.30 7.65 -3.62
CA SER A 374 -9.52 8.38 -3.99
C SER A 374 -9.48 8.88 -5.44
N ALA A 375 -8.32 9.37 -5.91
CA ALA A 375 -8.15 9.79 -7.30
C ALA A 375 -8.34 8.61 -8.27
N ALA A 376 -7.73 7.46 -7.97
CA ALA A 376 -7.90 6.24 -8.75
C ALA A 376 -9.36 5.77 -8.77
N LEU A 377 -10.00 5.69 -7.59
CA LEU A 377 -11.39 5.27 -7.46
C LEU A 377 -12.35 6.21 -8.20
N ALA A 378 -12.12 7.53 -8.13
CA ALA A 378 -12.94 8.51 -8.84
C ALA A 378 -12.90 8.30 -10.37
N GLU A 379 -11.73 8.05 -10.94
CA GLU A 379 -11.59 7.76 -12.38
C GLU A 379 -12.30 6.46 -12.78
N ILE A 380 -12.19 5.42 -11.95
CA ILE A 380 -12.84 4.13 -12.19
C ILE A 380 -14.38 4.24 -12.09
N LEU A 381 -14.90 4.87 -11.03
CA LEU A 381 -16.34 5.09 -10.84
C LEU A 381 -16.92 5.92 -12.00
N ALA A 382 -16.22 6.95 -12.43
CA ALA A 382 -16.65 7.76 -13.57
C ALA A 382 -16.75 6.95 -14.87
N ARG A 383 -15.81 6.04 -15.13
CA ARG A 383 -15.86 5.14 -16.29
C ARG A 383 -16.98 4.11 -16.20
N GLN A 384 -17.32 3.66 -14.99
CA GLN A 384 -18.45 2.76 -14.73
C GLN A 384 -19.81 3.48 -14.78
N GLY A 385 -19.83 4.81 -14.90
CA GLY A 385 -21.04 5.63 -14.90
C GLY A 385 -21.67 5.83 -13.52
N ARG A 386 -20.94 5.51 -12.43
CA ARG A 386 -21.33 5.72 -11.01
C ARG A 386 -20.97 7.14 -10.56
N MET A 387 -21.47 8.13 -11.29
CA MET A 387 -21.11 9.54 -11.11
C MET A 387 -21.68 10.18 -9.84
N ASP A 388 -22.67 9.55 -9.22
CA ASP A 388 -23.31 9.96 -7.97
C ASP A 388 -22.37 9.86 -6.75
N GLU A 389 -21.44 8.90 -6.76
CA GLU A 389 -20.48 8.69 -5.67
C GLU A 389 -19.24 9.60 -5.74
N VAL A 390 -18.86 10.04 -6.96
CA VAL A 390 -17.57 10.71 -7.21
C VAL A 390 -17.41 12.04 -6.47
N PRO A 391 -18.39 12.97 -6.47
CA PRO A 391 -18.20 14.27 -5.82
C PRO A 391 -18.00 14.16 -4.31
N GLN A 392 -18.70 13.25 -3.63
CA GLN A 392 -18.54 13.06 -2.19
C GLN A 392 -17.17 12.46 -1.87
N LEU A 393 -16.74 11.45 -2.64
CA LEU A 393 -15.42 10.85 -2.51
C LEU A 393 -14.30 11.89 -2.65
N LEU A 394 -14.38 12.79 -3.64
CA LEU A 394 -13.38 13.84 -3.82
C LEU A 394 -13.43 14.88 -2.70
N SER A 395 -14.63 15.26 -2.23
CA SER A 395 -14.80 16.19 -1.11
C SER A 395 -14.16 15.64 0.17
N ASP A 396 -14.37 14.37 0.49
CA ASP A 396 -13.77 13.70 1.66
C ASP A 396 -12.24 13.62 1.53
N ALA A 397 -11.72 13.29 0.33
CA ALA A 397 -10.29 13.21 0.06
C ALA A 397 -9.59 14.57 0.22
N ILE A 398 -10.16 15.62 -0.40
CA ILE A 398 -9.66 17.00 -0.27
C ILE A 398 -9.80 17.45 1.19
N ALA A 399 -10.85 16.99 1.88
CA ALA A 399 -11.05 17.31 3.29
C ALA A 399 -10.00 16.74 4.23
N GLY A 400 -9.46 15.58 3.89
CA GLY A 400 -8.40 14.90 4.64
C GLY A 400 -7.00 15.49 4.48
N VAL A 401 -6.77 16.41 3.54
CA VAL A 401 -5.46 17.04 3.34
C VAL A 401 -5.14 18.00 4.49
N ARG A 402 -4.11 17.68 5.29
CA ARG A 402 -3.69 18.47 6.47
C ARG A 402 -2.57 19.47 6.18
N ALA A 403 -1.68 19.14 5.25
CA ALA A 403 -0.59 20.01 4.84
C ALA A 403 -0.59 20.18 3.32
N PRO A 404 -0.36 21.39 2.81
CA PRO A 404 -0.05 21.61 1.39
C PRO A 404 1.16 20.78 0.96
N SER A 405 1.05 20.07 -0.17
CA SER A 405 2.09 19.21 -0.73
C SER A 405 2.11 19.27 -2.27
N GLY A 406 3.23 18.87 -2.86
CA GLY A 406 3.42 18.74 -4.30
C GLY A 406 2.53 17.66 -4.91
N ASP A 407 2.29 16.56 -4.17
CA ASP A 407 1.47 15.41 -4.58
C ASP A 407 -0.01 15.73 -4.86
N LEU A 408 -0.47 16.94 -4.54
CA LEU A 408 -1.83 17.39 -4.89
C LEU A 408 -2.12 17.35 -6.40
N TRP A 409 -1.09 17.19 -7.23
CA TRP A 409 -1.24 16.92 -8.66
C TRP A 409 -2.07 15.68 -8.96
N ILE A 410 -2.04 14.66 -8.09
CA ILE A 410 -2.72 13.38 -8.28
C ILE A 410 -4.24 13.57 -8.42
N ILE A 411 -4.82 14.58 -7.75
CA ILE A 411 -6.25 14.86 -7.80
C ILE A 411 -6.64 15.90 -8.87
N LEU A 412 -5.68 16.57 -9.54
CA LEU A 412 -5.98 17.63 -10.51
C LEU A 412 -6.86 17.16 -11.66
N ARG A 413 -6.62 15.96 -12.17
CA ARG A 413 -7.42 15.41 -13.26
C ARG A 413 -8.81 14.98 -12.75
N PRO A 414 -8.96 14.19 -11.67
CA PRO A 414 -10.26 13.91 -11.06
C PRO A 414 -11.05 15.15 -10.62
N ALA A 415 -10.39 16.28 -10.31
CA ALA A 415 -11.03 17.51 -9.88
C ALA A 415 -12.06 18.07 -10.88
N ARG A 416 -12.03 17.63 -12.15
CA ARG A 416 -13.10 17.91 -13.12
C ARG A 416 -14.50 17.39 -12.71
N PHE A 417 -14.55 16.51 -11.71
CA PHE A 417 -15.78 15.99 -11.10
C PHE A 417 -16.07 16.57 -9.71
N ALA A 418 -15.21 17.43 -9.18
CA ALA A 418 -15.34 17.99 -7.84
C ALA A 418 -16.41 19.09 -7.79
N ARG A 419 -16.92 19.38 -6.58
CA ARG A 419 -17.85 20.48 -6.38
C ARG A 419 -17.11 21.83 -6.45
N PRO A 420 -17.78 22.94 -6.77
CA PRO A 420 -17.14 24.26 -6.81
C PRO A 420 -16.40 24.63 -5.51
N ASP A 421 -16.98 24.33 -4.35
CA ASP A 421 -16.36 24.62 -3.05
C ASP A 421 -15.09 23.80 -2.82
N ASP A 422 -15.08 22.55 -3.28
CA ASP A 422 -13.90 21.67 -3.20
C ASP A 422 -12.77 22.19 -4.11
N LEU A 423 -13.09 22.74 -5.29
CA LEU A 423 -12.12 23.38 -6.18
C LEU A 423 -11.47 24.61 -5.52
N VAL A 424 -12.27 25.44 -4.84
CA VAL A 424 -11.75 26.60 -4.09
C VAL A 424 -10.79 26.15 -3.00
N ARG A 425 -11.17 25.12 -2.24
CA ARG A 425 -10.32 24.56 -1.18
C ARG A 425 -9.02 23.98 -1.73
N LEU A 426 -9.10 23.16 -2.78
CA LEU A 426 -7.93 22.56 -3.41
C LEU A 426 -6.99 23.63 -3.97
N ARG A 427 -7.54 24.68 -4.59
CA ARG A 427 -6.76 25.82 -5.08
C ARG A 427 -6.04 26.54 -3.95
N ALA A 428 -6.69 26.76 -2.81
CA ALA A 428 -6.06 27.39 -1.65
C ALA A 428 -4.88 26.56 -1.12
N LEU A 429 -5.02 25.23 -1.07
CA LEU A 429 -3.94 24.33 -0.67
C LEU A 429 -2.75 24.40 -1.65
N ILE A 430 -3.00 24.31 -2.96
CA ILE A 430 -1.93 24.40 -3.98
C ILE A 430 -1.27 25.78 -3.96
N ALA A 431 -2.02 26.86 -3.71
CA ALA A 431 -1.47 28.20 -3.60
C ALA A 431 -0.52 28.32 -2.40
N GLN A 432 -0.93 27.81 -1.24
CA GLN A 432 -0.06 27.75 -0.06
C GLN A 432 1.21 26.95 -0.33
N TRP A 433 1.10 25.79 -0.97
CA TRP A 433 2.28 25.00 -1.37
C TRP A 433 3.19 25.80 -2.34
N SER A 434 2.62 26.44 -3.36
CA SER A 434 3.36 27.22 -4.36
C SER A 434 4.09 28.44 -3.78
N THR A 435 3.66 28.98 -2.63
CA THR A 435 4.41 30.04 -1.94
C THR A 435 5.69 29.54 -1.26
N ARG A 436 5.75 28.26 -0.89
CA ARG A 436 6.96 27.63 -0.32
C ARG A 436 8.00 27.36 -1.40
N GLN A 437 7.52 27.09 -2.61
CA GLN A 437 8.35 26.84 -3.77
C GLN A 437 7.72 27.46 -5.02
N SER A 438 8.19 28.67 -5.37
CA SER A 438 7.80 29.26 -6.65
C SER A 438 8.34 28.39 -7.78
N SER A 439 7.45 27.66 -8.44
CA SER A 439 7.78 26.74 -9.51
C SER A 439 6.78 26.90 -10.66
N PRO A 440 7.21 26.71 -11.92
CA PRO A 440 6.28 26.66 -13.05
C PRO A 440 5.22 25.55 -12.86
N ARG A 441 5.57 24.48 -12.14
CA ARG A 441 4.66 23.40 -11.75
C ARG A 441 3.47 23.92 -10.94
N GLY A 442 3.70 24.70 -9.88
CA GLY A 442 2.63 25.26 -9.06
C GLY A 442 1.73 26.22 -9.83
N ALA A 443 2.31 27.07 -10.68
CA ALA A 443 1.54 27.96 -11.56
C ALA A 443 0.62 27.16 -12.51
N ALA A 444 1.12 26.09 -13.13
CA ALA A 444 0.32 25.24 -14.00
C ALA A 444 -0.83 24.54 -13.26
N TYR A 445 -0.59 24.08 -12.03
CA TYR A 445 -1.63 23.44 -11.19
C TYR A 445 -2.75 24.43 -10.84
N LEU A 446 -2.39 25.66 -10.45
CA LEU A 446 -3.36 26.72 -10.17
C LEU A 446 -4.19 27.08 -11.41
N ALA A 447 -3.55 27.20 -12.57
CA ALA A 447 -4.23 27.49 -13.83
C ALA A 447 -5.23 26.39 -14.25
N VAL A 448 -4.93 25.11 -13.99
CA VAL A 448 -5.92 24.02 -14.18
C VAL A 448 -7.13 24.21 -13.28
N LEU A 449 -6.92 24.52 -12.00
CA LEU A 449 -8.03 24.69 -11.05
C LEU A 449 -8.86 25.94 -11.36
N ASP A 450 -8.22 27.03 -11.77
CA ASP A 450 -8.89 28.25 -12.22
C ASP A 450 -9.72 27.99 -13.48
N SER A 451 -9.21 27.17 -14.41
CA SER A 451 -9.99 26.71 -15.56
C SER A 451 -11.26 25.94 -15.15
N LEU A 452 -11.13 24.97 -14.23
CA LEU A 452 -12.24 24.17 -13.76
C LEU A 452 -13.27 25.00 -12.99
N ALA A 453 -12.81 25.92 -12.13
CA ALA A 453 -13.67 26.80 -11.36
C ALA A 453 -14.47 27.77 -12.25
N ASP A 454 -13.82 28.39 -13.23
CA ASP A 454 -14.48 29.31 -14.18
C ASP A 454 -15.49 28.56 -15.05
N ARG A 455 -15.18 27.32 -15.46
CA ARG A 455 -16.14 26.48 -16.17
C ARG A 455 -17.37 26.18 -15.32
N ALA A 456 -17.19 25.87 -14.04
CA ALA A 456 -18.31 25.64 -13.12
C ALA A 456 -19.20 26.89 -12.94
N ARG A 457 -18.65 28.09 -13.15
CA ARG A 457 -19.39 29.37 -13.14
C ARG A 457 -19.96 29.77 -14.52
N GLY A 458 -19.76 28.97 -15.56
CA GLY A 458 -20.18 29.29 -16.93
C GLY A 458 -19.30 30.33 -17.66
N GLN A 459 -18.09 30.60 -17.16
CA GLN A 459 -17.15 31.57 -17.73
C GLN A 459 -16.20 30.90 -18.75
N ASP A 460 -16.77 30.34 -19.82
CA ASP A 460 -16.05 29.45 -20.77
C ASP A 460 -14.81 30.09 -21.42
N GLY A 461 -14.86 31.40 -21.73
CA GLY A 461 -13.72 32.10 -22.34
C GLY A 461 -12.51 32.15 -21.41
N SER A 462 -12.73 32.57 -20.15
CA SER A 462 -11.71 32.59 -19.10
C SER A 462 -11.19 31.19 -18.79
N ALA A 463 -12.11 30.23 -18.67
CA ALA A 463 -11.76 28.83 -18.43
C ALA A 463 -10.81 28.28 -19.50
N ARG A 464 -11.04 28.58 -20.78
CA ARG A 464 -10.16 28.15 -21.88
C ARG A 464 -8.80 28.85 -21.87
N ALA A 465 -8.76 30.12 -21.46
CA ALA A 465 -7.52 30.88 -21.35
C ALA A 465 -6.60 30.29 -20.27
N HIS A 466 -7.13 30.07 -19.06
CA HIS A 466 -6.38 29.41 -17.97
C HIS A 466 -5.89 28.01 -18.36
N ALA A 467 -6.72 27.23 -19.06
CA ALA A 467 -6.31 25.91 -19.54
C ALA A 467 -5.20 25.98 -20.61
N ALA A 468 -5.21 26.96 -21.50
CA ALA A 468 -4.18 27.15 -22.51
C ALA A 468 -2.84 27.59 -21.89
N GLU A 469 -2.88 28.43 -20.86
CA GLU A 469 -1.71 28.79 -20.04
C GLU A 469 -1.13 27.55 -19.37
N ALA A 470 -1.96 26.77 -18.67
CA ALA A 470 -1.55 25.52 -18.04
C ALA A 470 -0.89 24.55 -19.04
N ALA A 471 -1.48 24.37 -20.23
CA ALA A 471 -0.92 23.52 -21.27
C ALA A 471 0.48 23.98 -21.71
N THR A 472 0.67 25.28 -21.86
CA THR A 472 1.97 25.87 -22.25
C THR A 472 3.01 25.60 -21.17
N THR A 473 2.67 25.84 -19.91
CA THR A 473 3.58 25.61 -18.78
C THR A 473 3.91 24.13 -18.61
N PHE A 474 2.92 23.22 -18.71
CA PHE A 474 3.17 21.78 -18.65
C PHE A 474 4.08 21.27 -19.78
N SER A 475 3.91 21.81 -20.99
CA SER A 475 4.77 21.49 -22.13
C SER A 475 6.23 21.91 -21.86
N GLN A 476 6.44 23.10 -21.29
CA GLN A 476 7.77 23.63 -20.95
C GLN A 476 8.49 22.79 -19.89
N ILE A 477 7.76 22.26 -18.90
CA ILE A 477 8.34 21.42 -17.84
C ILE A 477 8.30 19.92 -18.14
N GLY A 478 7.84 19.51 -19.32
CA GLY A 478 7.84 18.11 -19.76
C GLY A 478 6.74 17.24 -19.14
N TYR A 479 5.67 17.81 -18.58
CA TYR A 479 4.56 17.06 -17.99
C TYR A 479 3.51 16.73 -19.06
N ALA A 480 3.90 15.89 -20.01
CA ALA A 480 3.18 15.69 -21.27
C ALA A 480 1.75 15.15 -21.09
N LEU A 481 1.49 14.38 -20.03
CA LEU A 481 0.14 13.89 -19.74
C LEU A 481 -0.79 15.02 -19.28
N PHE A 482 -0.27 15.96 -18.49
CA PHE A 482 -1.01 17.12 -18.01
C PHE A 482 -1.10 18.23 -19.07
N GLU A 483 -0.11 18.35 -19.96
CA GLU A 483 -0.21 19.14 -21.19
C GLU A 483 -1.44 18.69 -22.00
N ALA A 484 -1.57 17.39 -22.27
CA ALA A 484 -2.69 16.83 -23.02
C ALA A 484 -4.04 17.10 -22.33
N PHE A 485 -4.10 16.94 -21.01
CA PHE A 485 -5.30 17.24 -20.22
C PHE A 485 -5.68 18.73 -20.25
N ALA A 486 -4.70 19.62 -20.11
CA ALA A 486 -4.94 21.06 -20.20
C ALA A 486 -5.37 21.49 -21.61
N LEU A 487 -4.82 20.89 -22.68
CA LEU A 487 -5.29 21.11 -24.06
C LEU A 487 -6.74 20.67 -24.25
N GLU A 488 -7.15 19.55 -23.62
CA GLU A 488 -8.55 19.11 -23.61
C GLU A 488 -9.45 20.14 -22.93
N LEU A 489 -9.07 20.62 -21.74
CA LEU A 489 -9.80 21.66 -21.02
C LEU A 489 -9.89 22.96 -21.84
N ALA A 490 -8.85 23.32 -22.58
CA ALA A 490 -8.84 24.48 -23.48
C ALA A 490 -9.76 24.32 -24.71
N GLY A 491 -10.35 23.14 -24.93
CA GLY A 491 -11.14 22.83 -26.12
C GLY A 491 -10.30 22.57 -27.37
N ARG A 492 -8.98 22.47 -27.25
CA ARG A 492 -8.03 22.19 -28.34
C ARG A 492 -7.92 20.69 -28.59
N ARG A 493 -9.06 20.09 -28.91
CA ARG A 493 -9.24 18.63 -28.94
C ARG A 493 -8.26 17.89 -29.85
N ARG A 494 -7.98 18.40 -31.05
CA ARG A 494 -7.02 17.77 -31.98
C ARG A 494 -5.61 17.72 -31.38
N ASP A 495 -5.20 18.80 -30.73
CA ASP A 495 -3.90 18.91 -30.08
C ASP A 495 -3.83 18.00 -28.86
N ALA A 496 -4.89 17.95 -28.05
CA ALA A 496 -5.01 17.03 -26.92
C ALA A 496 -4.87 15.56 -27.36
N ILE A 497 -5.58 15.14 -28.43
CA ILE A 497 -5.47 13.78 -28.98
C ILE A 497 -4.05 13.50 -29.47
N SER A 498 -3.41 14.45 -30.15
CA SER A 498 -2.02 14.32 -30.59
C SER A 498 -1.07 14.14 -29.40
N ALA A 499 -1.23 14.97 -28.37
CA ALA A 499 -0.44 14.91 -27.14
C ALA A 499 -0.64 13.56 -26.40
N TYR A 500 -1.88 13.10 -26.21
CA TYR A 500 -2.16 11.80 -25.61
C TYR A 500 -1.56 10.62 -26.40
N ARG A 501 -1.57 10.68 -27.74
CA ARG A 501 -0.93 9.63 -28.56
C ARG A 501 0.58 9.56 -28.37
N ARG A 502 1.27 10.70 -28.23
CA ARG A 502 2.73 10.73 -28.00
C ARG A 502 3.14 9.99 -26.73
N VAL A 503 2.30 9.99 -25.70
CA VAL A 503 2.57 9.37 -24.39
C VAL A 503 1.92 7.98 -24.23
N GLY A 504 1.29 7.44 -25.27
CA GLY A 504 0.61 6.13 -25.21
C GLY A 504 -0.68 6.12 -24.39
N ALA A 505 -1.31 7.27 -24.14
CA ALA A 505 -2.57 7.40 -23.43
C ALA A 505 -3.77 7.04 -24.33
N HIS A 506 -3.80 5.81 -24.87
CA HIS A 506 -4.81 5.36 -25.82
C HIS A 506 -6.23 5.34 -25.24
N GLY A 507 -6.37 5.14 -23.93
CA GLY A 507 -7.64 5.21 -23.22
C GLY A 507 -8.26 6.61 -23.23
N ASP A 508 -7.43 7.64 -23.13
CA ASP A 508 -7.87 9.04 -23.28
C ASP A 508 -8.29 9.36 -24.70
N VAL A 509 -7.52 8.91 -25.69
CA VAL A 509 -7.87 9.06 -27.11
C VAL A 509 -9.21 8.40 -27.39
N ALA A 510 -9.40 7.15 -26.97
CA ALA A 510 -10.65 6.41 -27.17
C ALA A 510 -11.84 7.05 -26.43
N ARG A 511 -11.62 7.60 -25.22
CA ARG A 511 -12.64 8.37 -24.49
C ARG A 511 -13.04 9.61 -25.28
N LEU A 512 -12.05 10.39 -25.73
CA LEU A 512 -12.32 11.57 -26.54
C LEU A 512 -13.08 11.17 -27.80
N ASP A 513 -12.58 10.22 -28.60
CA ASP A 513 -13.20 9.82 -29.88
C ASP A 513 -14.68 9.42 -29.72
N ARG A 514 -15.02 8.66 -28.67
CA ARG A 514 -16.42 8.36 -28.31
C ARG A 514 -17.25 9.62 -28.05
N GLN A 515 -16.69 10.61 -27.35
CA GLN A 515 -17.32 11.92 -27.13
C GLN A 515 -17.43 12.79 -28.39
N SER A 516 -16.96 12.35 -29.55
CA SER A 516 -17.19 13.00 -30.85
C SER A 516 -18.17 12.27 -31.75
N GLU A 517 -18.54 11.02 -31.44
CA GLU A 517 -19.51 10.29 -32.26
C GLU A 517 -20.90 10.95 -32.25
N PRO A 518 -21.72 10.83 -33.30
CA PRO A 518 -23.11 11.29 -33.27
C PRO A 518 -23.90 10.63 -32.13
N ARG A 519 -24.82 11.34 -31.47
CA ARG A 519 -25.61 10.84 -30.32
C ARG A 519 -26.17 9.43 -30.54
N GLY A 520 -26.79 9.17 -31.70
CA GLY A 520 -27.37 7.86 -32.02
C GLY A 520 -26.39 6.70 -32.20
N ARG A 521 -25.08 6.96 -32.32
CA ARG A 521 -24.02 5.94 -32.35
C ARG A 521 -23.40 5.75 -30.96
N ARG A 522 -23.32 6.82 -30.14
CA ARG A 522 -22.95 6.74 -28.72
C ARG A 522 -23.94 5.93 -27.92
N ASP A 523 -25.25 6.16 -28.12
CA ASP A 523 -26.30 5.47 -27.37
C ASP A 523 -26.30 3.96 -27.67
N ARG A 524 -25.96 3.57 -28.91
CA ARG A 524 -25.75 2.15 -29.29
C ARG A 524 -24.51 1.56 -28.64
N HIS A 525 -23.36 2.22 -28.69
CA HIS A 525 -22.13 1.74 -28.04
C HIS A 525 -22.27 1.68 -26.50
N ALA A 526 -23.02 2.60 -25.89
CA ALA A 526 -23.29 2.57 -24.45
C ALA A 526 -24.21 1.39 -24.04
N ALA A 527 -25.09 0.96 -24.95
CA ALA A 527 -25.91 -0.23 -24.78
C ALA A 527 -25.16 -1.55 -25.09
N GLU A 528 -24.00 -1.49 -25.74
CA GLU A 528 -23.17 -2.66 -26.03
C GLU A 528 -22.37 -3.14 -24.80
N LEU A 529 -22.27 -4.47 -24.67
CA LEU A 529 -21.45 -5.09 -23.64
C LEU A 529 -19.96 -4.95 -23.95
N SER A 530 -19.19 -4.52 -22.95
CA SER A 530 -17.73 -4.53 -23.00
C SER A 530 -17.18 -5.95 -23.20
N GLY A 531 -15.90 -6.07 -23.56
CA GLY A 531 -15.26 -7.39 -23.72
C GLY A 531 -15.42 -8.26 -22.46
N ARG A 532 -15.20 -7.66 -21.29
CA ARG A 532 -15.31 -8.35 -20.01
C ARG A 532 -16.74 -8.67 -19.61
N GLU A 533 -17.67 -7.75 -19.89
CA GLU A 533 -19.09 -7.99 -19.68
C GLU A 533 -19.60 -9.15 -20.56
N ARG A 534 -19.08 -9.29 -21.79
CA ARG A 534 -19.38 -10.44 -22.66
C ARG A 534 -18.84 -11.75 -22.09
N GLU A 535 -17.62 -11.77 -21.57
CA GLU A 535 -17.05 -12.95 -20.93
C GLU A 535 -17.86 -13.39 -19.71
N VAL A 536 -18.22 -12.43 -18.84
CA VAL A 536 -19.08 -12.68 -17.67
C VAL A 536 -20.47 -13.15 -18.12
N ALA A 537 -21.12 -12.47 -19.07
CA ALA A 537 -22.43 -12.85 -19.59
C ALA A 537 -22.43 -14.26 -20.19
N ARG A 538 -21.36 -14.64 -20.92
CA ARG A 538 -21.19 -15.98 -21.49
C ARG A 538 -21.05 -17.05 -20.42
N LEU A 539 -20.25 -16.80 -19.37
CA LEU A 539 -20.10 -17.75 -18.26
C LEU A 539 -21.38 -17.85 -17.42
N VAL A 540 -22.14 -16.77 -17.28
CA VAL A 540 -23.49 -16.80 -16.70
C VAL A 540 -24.43 -17.63 -17.55
N GLY A 541 -24.46 -17.42 -18.88
CA GLY A 541 -25.24 -18.22 -19.81
C GLY A 541 -24.89 -19.73 -19.75
N ALA A 542 -23.64 -20.06 -19.44
CA ALA A 542 -23.19 -21.43 -19.18
C ALA A 542 -23.52 -21.95 -17.75
N GLY A 543 -24.33 -21.23 -16.98
CA GLY A 543 -24.80 -21.63 -15.66
C GLY A 543 -23.76 -21.58 -14.54
N LYS A 544 -22.60 -20.92 -14.74
CA LYS A 544 -21.55 -20.83 -13.71
C LYS A 544 -22.00 -19.92 -12.56
N SER A 545 -21.57 -20.18 -11.32
CA SER A 545 -21.80 -19.29 -10.17
C SER A 545 -20.79 -18.14 -10.11
N ASN A 546 -21.08 -17.06 -9.39
CA ASN A 546 -20.16 -15.92 -9.26
C ASN A 546 -18.77 -16.36 -8.76
N LYS A 547 -18.70 -17.24 -7.76
CA LYS A 547 -17.45 -17.87 -7.27
C LYS A 547 -16.65 -18.62 -8.34
N VAL A 548 -17.31 -19.25 -9.29
CA VAL A 548 -16.64 -19.98 -10.39
C VAL A 548 -16.18 -19.00 -11.47
N ILE A 549 -16.99 -18.00 -11.77
CA ILE A 549 -16.66 -16.93 -12.73
C ILE A 549 -15.47 -16.13 -12.21
N ALA A 550 -15.51 -15.71 -10.96
CA ALA A 550 -14.44 -15.03 -10.24
C ALA A 550 -13.10 -15.76 -10.41
N ARG A 551 -13.08 -17.06 -10.10
CA ARG A 551 -11.89 -17.91 -10.28
C ARG A 551 -11.47 -18.09 -11.75
N SER A 552 -12.44 -18.24 -12.66
CA SER A 552 -12.14 -18.46 -14.09
C SER A 552 -11.56 -17.21 -14.75
N LEU A 553 -11.89 -16.04 -14.22
CA LEU A 553 -11.52 -14.75 -14.75
C LEU A 553 -10.43 -14.05 -13.92
N SER A 554 -9.97 -14.66 -12.82
CA SER A 554 -9.03 -14.04 -11.85
C SER A 554 -9.51 -12.67 -11.35
N ILE A 555 -10.76 -12.59 -10.90
CA ILE A 555 -11.38 -11.38 -10.32
C ILE A 555 -12.15 -11.76 -9.05
N SER A 556 -12.51 -10.79 -8.21
CA SER A 556 -13.33 -11.04 -7.02
C SER A 556 -14.80 -11.33 -7.36
N GLU A 557 -15.52 -12.03 -6.47
CA GLU A 557 -16.97 -12.25 -6.62
C GLU A 557 -17.76 -10.93 -6.69
N ARG A 558 -17.30 -9.92 -5.91
CA ARG A 558 -17.83 -8.55 -5.94
C ARG A 558 -17.68 -7.91 -7.32
N THR A 559 -16.54 -8.10 -7.98
CA THR A 559 -16.31 -7.61 -9.35
C THR A 559 -17.24 -8.29 -10.35
N VAL A 560 -17.54 -9.59 -10.17
CA VAL A 560 -18.55 -10.30 -10.98
C VAL A 560 -19.95 -9.70 -10.77
N GLU A 561 -20.35 -9.38 -9.53
CA GLU A 561 -21.62 -8.73 -9.21
C GLU A 561 -21.74 -7.33 -9.84
N ASN A 562 -20.66 -6.56 -9.80
CA ASN A 562 -20.59 -5.25 -10.44
C ASN A 562 -20.76 -5.36 -11.96
N HIS A 563 -20.08 -6.34 -12.60
CA HIS A 563 -20.28 -6.61 -14.02
C HIS A 563 -21.72 -7.02 -14.33
N LEU A 564 -22.35 -7.86 -13.50
CA LEU A 564 -23.74 -8.27 -13.69
C LEU A 564 -24.71 -7.09 -13.58
N THR A 565 -24.50 -6.19 -12.63
CA THR A 565 -25.31 -4.97 -12.50
C THR A 565 -25.23 -4.12 -13.78
N SER A 566 -24.04 -3.97 -14.35
CA SER A 566 -23.85 -3.26 -15.61
C SER A 566 -24.50 -3.99 -16.79
N ILE A 567 -24.33 -5.31 -16.89
CA ILE A 567 -24.93 -6.15 -17.94
C ILE A 567 -26.46 -6.07 -17.89
N PHE A 568 -27.06 -6.18 -16.71
CA PHE A 568 -28.50 -6.09 -16.50
C PHE A 568 -29.05 -4.76 -17.02
N LYS A 569 -28.39 -3.67 -16.64
CA LYS A 569 -28.76 -2.33 -17.10
C LYS A 569 -28.62 -2.16 -18.61
N LYS A 570 -27.55 -2.69 -19.22
CA LYS A 570 -27.28 -2.56 -20.66
C LYS A 570 -28.18 -3.41 -21.54
N LEU A 571 -28.49 -4.64 -21.10
CA LEU A 571 -29.36 -5.56 -21.83
C LEU A 571 -30.85 -5.40 -21.49
N GLY A 572 -31.18 -4.54 -20.52
CA GLY A 572 -32.56 -4.35 -20.06
C GLY A 572 -33.15 -5.58 -19.36
N VAL A 573 -32.30 -6.44 -18.79
CA VAL A 573 -32.75 -7.63 -18.03
C VAL A 573 -32.74 -7.36 -16.54
N SER A 574 -33.71 -7.92 -15.84
CA SER A 574 -33.95 -7.67 -14.41
C SER A 574 -33.37 -8.75 -13.49
N SER A 575 -32.96 -9.89 -14.05
CA SER A 575 -32.45 -11.01 -13.25
C SER A 575 -31.41 -11.86 -13.98
N ARG A 576 -30.64 -12.61 -13.18
CA ARG A 576 -29.68 -13.62 -13.70
C ARG A 576 -30.39 -14.65 -14.57
N THR A 577 -31.57 -15.10 -14.17
CA THR A 577 -32.36 -16.09 -14.92
C THR A 577 -32.77 -15.55 -16.29
N GLU A 578 -33.16 -14.29 -16.34
CA GLU A 578 -33.50 -13.61 -17.60
C GLU A 578 -32.26 -13.39 -18.48
N LEU A 579 -31.11 -13.07 -17.89
CA LEU A 579 -29.83 -13.03 -18.61
C LEU A 579 -29.47 -14.40 -19.20
N VAL A 580 -29.63 -15.48 -18.45
CA VAL A 580 -29.39 -16.85 -18.95
C VAL A 580 -30.32 -17.16 -20.12
N ALA A 581 -31.62 -16.86 -20.00
CA ALA A 581 -32.59 -17.09 -21.07
C ALA A 581 -32.22 -16.33 -22.36
N ASN A 582 -31.85 -15.05 -22.25
CA ASN A 582 -31.42 -14.24 -23.38
C ASN A 582 -30.12 -14.75 -24.04
N MET A 583 -29.15 -15.21 -23.24
CA MET A 583 -27.91 -15.79 -23.77
C MET A 583 -28.14 -17.14 -24.46
N THR A 584 -29.14 -17.91 -24.02
CA THR A 584 -29.48 -19.20 -24.64
C THR A 584 -30.18 -18.99 -25.99
N GLN A 585 -31.01 -17.96 -26.13
CA GLN A 585 -31.67 -17.60 -27.39
C GLN A 585 -30.68 -17.04 -28.44
N ALA A 586 -29.65 -16.32 -28.02
CA ALA A 586 -28.61 -15.78 -28.91
C ALA A 586 -27.64 -16.84 -29.48
N VAL A 587 -27.67 -18.08 -28.96
CA VAL A 587 -26.85 -19.21 -29.45
C VAL A 587 -27.65 -20.12 -30.41
N MET A 588 -28.97 -19.94 -30.49
CA MET A 588 -29.86 -20.71 -31.38
C MET A 588 -30.25 -19.97 -32.68
N ASN A 589 -29.86 -18.70 -32.82
CA ASN A 589 -29.93 -17.91 -34.05
C ASN A 589 -28.52 -17.61 -34.54
#